data_AF-A0A520CNT1-F1
#
_entry.id   AF-A0A520CNT1-F1
#
_cell.length_a   1.000
_cell.length_b   1.000
_cell.length_c   1.000
_cell.angle_alpha   90.00
_cell.angle_beta   90.00
_cell.angle_gamma   90.00
#
_symmetry.space_group_name_H-M   'P 1'
#
loop_
_entity.id
_entity.type
_entity.pdbx_description
1 polymer ?
#
loop_
_entity_poly.entity_id
_entity_poly.type
_entity_poly.pdbx_seq_one_letter_code
_entity_poly.pdbx_strand_id
1 'polypeptide(L)'
;MFEELVKYNMLNSSILLNTVEIKTKLAPKSPLNIPNSKNASGSADYVIKQDMLKDAISIYSPFLKAPGVIIKNGILYRTRGTTSITANEPMLLIVDGMQINQDFLSSIPVTDVAGIEILTSNYNLTVLGAAASGGAIYITTKNGNLGRGPDATNTAKITNFGYQVSKQFYSPDYDDPKTNQQLQDLRSTIYWNPAVITNDKGQTNLNFFNAGTPGTYRIVVEGMDAFGNIGRKVYTYQVKQNL
;
A
#
# COMPACT_ATOMS: atom_id res chain seq x y z
N MET A 1 -24.34 -50.14 -56.34
CA MET A 1 -23.64 -48.95 -55.81
C MET A 1 -23.89 -48.74 -54.32
N PHE A 2 -25.13 -48.73 -53.83
CA PHE A 2 -25.42 -48.63 -52.38
C PHE A 2 -24.97 -49.87 -51.58
N GLU A 3 -25.18 -51.07 -52.13
CA GLU A 3 -24.77 -52.33 -51.46
C GLU A 3 -23.23 -52.52 -51.34
N GLU A 4 -22.46 -51.95 -52.27
CA GLU A 4 -20.98 -51.99 -52.20
C GLU A 4 -20.43 -51.16 -51.05
N LEU A 5 -21.07 -50.04 -50.71
CA LEU A 5 -20.65 -49.14 -49.63
C LEU A 5 -20.88 -49.76 -48.24
N VAL A 6 -21.90 -50.63 -48.11
CA VAL A 6 -22.17 -51.40 -46.88
C VAL A 6 -21.12 -52.49 -46.68
N LYS A 7 -20.72 -53.19 -47.76
CA LYS A 7 -19.73 -54.29 -47.72
C LYS A 7 -18.35 -53.84 -47.24
N TYR A 8 -17.94 -52.60 -47.52
CA TYR A 8 -16.65 -52.05 -47.11
C TYR A 8 -16.67 -51.26 -45.80
N ASN A 9 -17.78 -51.32 -45.03
CA ASN A 9 -17.92 -50.64 -43.72
C ASN A 9 -17.56 -49.14 -43.76
N MET A 10 -17.77 -48.50 -44.92
CA MET A 10 -17.39 -47.10 -45.15
C MET A 10 -18.47 -46.09 -44.74
N LEU A 11 -19.62 -46.57 -44.25
CA LEU A 11 -20.72 -45.70 -43.80
C LEU A 11 -20.52 -45.11 -42.40
N ASN A 12 -19.50 -45.56 -41.63
CA ASN A 12 -19.31 -45.18 -40.23
C ASN A 12 -17.90 -44.66 -39.89
N SER A 13 -17.22 -43.96 -40.81
CA SER A 13 -15.98 -43.24 -40.50
C SER A 13 -16.14 -41.73 -40.69
N SER A 14 -17.18 -41.14 -40.09
CA SER A 14 -17.13 -39.71 -39.81
C SER A 14 -16.16 -39.49 -38.65
N ILE A 15 -15.06 -38.79 -38.92
CA ILE A 15 -14.13 -38.36 -37.87
C ILE A 15 -14.88 -37.31 -37.03
N LEU A 16 -15.60 -37.77 -36.01
CA LEU A 16 -16.17 -36.90 -34.98
C LEU A 16 -15.01 -36.34 -34.18
N LEU A 17 -14.74 -35.05 -34.37
CA LEU A 17 -13.76 -34.32 -33.57
C LEU A 17 -14.30 -34.23 -32.14
N ASN A 18 -13.57 -34.81 -31.18
CA ASN A 18 -13.85 -34.60 -29.76
C ASN A 18 -13.66 -33.11 -29.43
N THR A 19 -14.62 -32.53 -28.71
CA THR A 19 -14.50 -31.17 -28.19
C THR A 19 -13.32 -31.14 -27.22
N VAL A 20 -12.26 -30.42 -27.58
CA VAL A 20 -11.15 -30.13 -26.66
C VAL A 20 -11.61 -29.00 -25.74
N GLU A 21 -11.96 -29.36 -24.52
CA GLU A 21 -12.31 -28.39 -23.48
C GLU A 21 -10.99 -27.80 -22.92
N ILE A 22 -10.53 -26.67 -23.48
CA ILE A 22 -9.36 -25.96 -22.97
C ILE A 22 -9.75 -25.28 -21.66
N LYS A 23 -9.59 -25.98 -20.54
CA LYS A 23 -9.67 -25.39 -19.19
C LYS A 23 -8.38 -24.64 -18.88
N THR A 24 -8.12 -23.58 -19.64
CA THR A 24 -7.10 -22.63 -19.19
C THR A 24 -7.70 -21.84 -18.04
N LYS A 25 -7.03 -21.82 -16.89
CA LYS A 25 -7.28 -20.79 -15.89
C LYS A 25 -6.95 -19.48 -16.58
N LEU A 26 -7.95 -18.64 -16.83
CA LEU A 26 -7.72 -17.28 -17.29
C LEU A 26 -6.69 -16.67 -16.34
N ALA A 27 -5.48 -16.41 -16.82
CA ALA A 27 -4.49 -15.73 -16.00
C ALA A 27 -5.15 -14.42 -15.55
N PRO A 28 -5.08 -14.06 -14.26
CA PRO A 28 -5.71 -12.86 -13.77
C PRO A 28 -5.25 -11.69 -14.64
N LYS A 29 -6.21 -10.85 -15.04
CA LYS A 29 -6.01 -9.58 -15.77
C LYS A 29 -4.71 -8.92 -15.35
N SER A 30 -4.02 -8.29 -16.31
CA SER A 30 -2.83 -7.45 -16.10
C SER A 30 -2.86 -6.77 -14.73
N PRO A 31 -1.73 -6.73 -13.99
CA PRO A 31 -1.70 -6.06 -12.69
C PRO A 31 -2.34 -4.69 -12.84
N LEU A 32 -3.35 -4.38 -12.01
CA LEU A 32 -4.14 -3.16 -12.18
C LEU A 32 -3.24 -1.93 -12.22
N ASN A 33 -2.14 -1.94 -11.46
CA ASN A 33 -1.07 -0.94 -11.41
C ASN A 33 0.11 -1.51 -10.61
N ILE A 34 1.27 -0.83 -10.64
CA ILE A 34 2.42 -1.06 -9.75
C ILE A 34 2.04 -0.65 -8.32
N PRO A 35 2.40 -1.43 -7.28
CA PRO A 35 2.18 -1.04 -5.90
C PRO A 35 2.77 0.34 -5.58
N ASN A 36 2.00 1.16 -4.85
CA ASN A 36 2.35 2.55 -4.51
C ASN A 36 2.53 3.51 -5.70
N SER A 37 2.13 3.11 -6.91
CA SER A 37 2.11 4.01 -8.06
C SER A 37 1.26 5.25 -7.78
N LYS A 38 1.70 6.38 -8.31
CA LYS A 38 0.99 7.66 -8.33
C LYS A 38 0.17 7.86 -9.62
N ASN A 39 -0.15 6.77 -10.31
CA ASN A 39 -1.01 6.79 -11.49
C ASN A 39 -2.41 7.33 -11.14
N ALA A 40 -2.72 8.50 -11.68
CA ALA A 40 -4.00 9.18 -11.46
C ALA A 40 -5.12 8.72 -12.41
N SER A 41 -4.79 7.91 -13.42
CA SER A 41 -5.65 7.64 -14.59
C SER A 41 -6.41 6.31 -14.52
N GLY A 42 -6.34 5.56 -13.41
CA GLY A 42 -6.91 4.22 -13.31
C GLY A 42 -5.90 3.14 -13.74
N SER A 43 -6.37 2.07 -14.38
CA SER A 43 -5.50 0.92 -14.71
C SER A 43 -4.61 1.18 -15.91
N ALA A 44 -3.33 0.85 -15.78
CA ALA A 44 -2.38 0.90 -16.89
C ALA A 44 -2.75 -0.06 -18.04
N ASP A 45 -2.46 0.35 -19.28
CA ASP A 45 -2.66 -0.50 -20.46
C ASP A 45 -1.58 -1.59 -20.55
N TYR A 46 -0.36 -1.26 -20.12
CA TYR A 46 0.73 -2.22 -19.97
C TYR A 46 1.59 -1.89 -18.74
N VAL A 47 2.10 -2.93 -18.08
CA VAL A 47 2.91 -2.80 -16.86
C VAL A 47 4.20 -3.58 -17.02
N ILE A 48 5.32 -2.87 -16.93
CA ILE A 48 6.66 -3.44 -16.81
C ILE A 48 6.95 -3.61 -15.32
N LYS A 49 6.90 -4.86 -14.87
CA LYS A 49 7.18 -5.21 -13.47
C LYS A 49 8.68 -5.16 -13.18
N GLN A 50 9.03 -5.03 -11.90
CA GLN A 50 10.42 -5.07 -11.43
C GLN A 50 11.23 -6.25 -11.98
N ASP A 51 10.63 -7.44 -12.10
CA ASP A 51 11.33 -8.62 -12.62
C ASP A 51 11.82 -8.45 -14.05
N MET A 52 11.11 -7.65 -14.86
CA MET A 52 11.50 -7.34 -16.24
C MET A 52 12.59 -6.26 -16.32
N LEU A 53 12.88 -5.58 -15.21
CA LEU A 53 13.89 -4.53 -15.10
C LEU A 53 15.24 -5.06 -14.57
N LYS A 54 15.27 -6.27 -14.01
CA LYS A 54 16.49 -6.85 -13.39
C LYS A 54 17.66 -6.98 -14.36
N ASP A 55 17.37 -7.32 -15.61
CA ASP A 55 18.39 -7.54 -16.65
C ASP A 55 18.60 -6.31 -17.55
N ALA A 56 17.94 -5.19 -17.24
CA ALA A 56 17.98 -3.99 -18.06
C ALA A 56 19.22 -3.14 -17.72
N ILE A 57 20.10 -2.98 -18.71
CA ILE A 57 21.33 -2.16 -18.60
C ILE A 57 20.99 -0.67 -18.58
N SER A 58 19.90 -0.27 -19.25
CA SER A 58 19.44 1.11 -19.35
C SER A 58 17.92 1.16 -19.22
N ILE A 59 17.40 2.29 -18.72
CA ILE A 59 15.97 2.55 -18.54
C ILE A 59 15.20 2.50 -19.87
N TYR A 60 15.88 2.66 -21.01
CA TYR A 60 15.27 2.55 -22.33
C TYR A 60 14.99 1.11 -22.77
N SER A 61 15.81 0.16 -22.30
CA SER A 61 15.77 -1.23 -22.78
C SER A 61 14.43 -1.96 -22.54
N PRO A 62 13.70 -1.74 -21.43
CA PRO A 62 12.38 -2.35 -21.23
C PRO A 62 11.34 -1.84 -22.23
N PHE A 63 11.44 -0.58 -22.70
CA PHE A 63 10.47 -0.02 -23.65
C PHE A 63 10.56 -0.64 -25.04
N LEU A 64 11.71 -1.21 -25.43
CA LEU A 64 11.84 -1.94 -26.69
C LEU A 64 10.98 -3.21 -26.75
N LYS A 65 10.63 -3.77 -25.58
CA LYS A 65 9.76 -4.94 -25.43
C LYS A 65 8.32 -4.56 -25.09
N ALA A 66 8.06 -3.29 -24.82
CA ALA A 66 6.75 -2.81 -24.39
C ALA A 66 5.86 -2.48 -25.60
N PRO A 67 4.64 -3.04 -25.68
CA PRO A 67 3.73 -2.75 -26.78
C PRO A 67 3.27 -1.28 -26.73
N GLY A 68 3.13 -0.67 -27.91
CA GLY A 68 2.58 0.69 -28.04
C GLY A 68 3.57 1.81 -27.76
N VAL A 69 4.84 1.53 -27.47
CA VAL A 69 5.92 2.51 -27.30
C VAL A 69 6.99 2.31 -28.37
N ILE A 70 7.53 3.41 -28.88
CA ILE A 70 8.69 3.46 -29.77
C ILE A 70 9.66 4.52 -29.26
N ILE A 71 10.95 4.32 -29.53
CA ILE A 71 12.00 5.24 -29.12
C ILE A 71 12.55 5.90 -30.38
N LYS A 72 12.59 7.24 -30.42
CA LYS A 72 13.25 8.01 -31.49
C LYS A 72 14.15 9.04 -30.84
N ASN A 73 15.45 8.99 -31.15
CA ASN A 73 16.46 9.91 -30.62
C ASN A 73 16.42 10.08 -29.08
N GLY A 74 16.21 8.98 -28.34
CA GLY A 74 16.13 9.01 -26.86
C GLY A 74 14.80 9.51 -26.29
N ILE A 75 13.82 9.83 -27.14
CA ILE A 75 12.49 10.28 -26.74
C ILE A 75 11.47 9.15 -26.96
N LEU A 76 10.59 8.97 -25.98
CA LEU A 76 9.52 7.95 -26.03
C LEU A 76 8.29 8.51 -26.75
N TYR A 77 7.81 7.79 -27.75
CA TYR A 77 6.57 8.09 -28.47
C TYR A 77 5.65 6.88 -28.50
N ARG A 78 4.35 7.12 -28.67
CA ARG A 78 3.38 6.04 -28.90
C ARG A 78 3.45 5.52 -30.34
N THR A 79 3.41 4.20 -30.53
CA THR A 79 3.47 3.55 -31.86
C THR A 79 2.31 3.97 -32.77
N ARG A 80 1.13 4.21 -32.18
CA ARG A 80 -0.10 4.64 -32.86
C ARG A 80 -0.52 6.01 -32.33
N GLY A 81 0.31 7.03 -32.60
CA GLY A 81 -0.04 8.42 -32.32
C GLY A 81 -1.28 8.83 -33.11
N THR A 82 -2.27 9.39 -32.43
CA THR A 82 -3.38 10.09 -33.07
C THR A 82 -2.95 11.53 -33.31
N THR A 83 -3.24 12.03 -34.52
CA THR A 83 -3.47 13.45 -34.90
C THR A 83 -2.45 14.25 -35.71
N SER A 84 -1.32 13.73 -36.21
CA SER A 84 -0.63 14.43 -37.31
C SER A 84 0.39 13.58 -38.09
N ILE A 85 0.41 13.76 -39.42
CA ILE A 85 1.51 13.31 -40.31
C ILE A 85 2.80 14.09 -40.02
N THR A 86 2.71 15.28 -39.40
CA THR A 86 3.81 16.23 -39.19
C THR A 86 4.25 16.40 -37.74
N ALA A 87 3.44 16.00 -36.75
CA ALA A 87 3.73 16.18 -35.33
C ALA A 87 3.35 14.93 -34.53
N ASN A 88 4.35 14.11 -34.23
CA ASN A 88 4.22 13.00 -33.28
C ASN A 88 4.60 13.55 -31.91
N GLU A 89 3.64 13.82 -31.04
CA GLU A 89 3.90 14.31 -29.69
C GLU A 89 4.55 13.21 -28.82
N PRO A 90 5.57 13.54 -28.02
CA PRO A 90 6.18 12.57 -27.10
C PRO A 90 5.18 12.13 -26.03
N MET A 91 5.43 10.96 -25.44
CA MET A 91 4.66 10.50 -24.30
C MET A 91 4.96 11.39 -23.08
N LEU A 92 3.95 11.71 -22.28
CA LEU A 92 4.16 12.40 -21.01
C LEU A 92 4.88 11.47 -20.03
N LEU A 93 5.98 11.93 -19.43
CA LEU A 93 6.74 11.16 -18.46
C LEU A 93 6.45 11.67 -17.05
N ILE A 94 6.01 10.77 -16.17
CA ILE A 94 5.68 11.07 -14.78
C ILE A 94 6.47 10.12 -13.89
N VAL A 95 7.22 10.65 -12.92
CA VAL A 95 7.94 9.85 -11.93
C VAL A 95 7.47 10.20 -10.54
N ASP A 96 7.01 9.20 -9.80
CA ASP A 96 6.45 9.35 -8.45
C ASP A 96 5.40 10.48 -8.34
N GLY A 97 4.66 10.73 -9.43
CA GLY A 97 3.60 11.75 -9.52
C GLY A 97 4.05 13.12 -10.04
N MET A 98 5.35 13.32 -10.29
CA MET A 98 5.87 14.56 -10.88
C MET A 98 6.12 14.41 -12.37
N GLN A 99 5.64 15.35 -13.18
CA GLN A 99 5.99 15.41 -14.60
C GLN A 99 7.46 15.79 -14.76
N ILE A 100 8.17 15.05 -15.60
CA ILE A 100 9.58 15.32 -15.92
C ILE A 100 9.79 15.40 -17.42
N ASN A 101 10.87 16.06 -17.81
CA ASN A 101 11.27 16.12 -19.22
C ASN A 101 11.86 14.78 -19.68
N GLN A 102 11.69 14.48 -20.95
CA GLN A 102 12.22 13.26 -21.59
C GLN A 102 13.74 13.12 -21.44
N ASP A 103 14.48 14.23 -21.46
CA ASP A 103 15.94 14.24 -21.30
C ASP A 103 16.38 13.69 -19.93
N PHE A 104 15.55 13.88 -18.90
CA PHE A 104 15.84 13.45 -17.55
C PHE A 104 15.69 11.93 -17.36
N LEU A 105 14.98 11.24 -18.26
CA LEU A 105 14.80 9.79 -18.20
C LEU A 105 16.13 9.04 -18.09
N SER A 106 17.13 9.47 -18.87
CA SER A 106 18.47 8.87 -18.90
C SER A 106 19.22 8.91 -17.56
N SER A 107 18.85 9.85 -16.67
CA SER A 107 19.47 10.02 -15.36
C SER A 107 18.90 9.09 -14.28
N ILE A 108 17.79 8.41 -14.56
CA ILE A 108 17.11 7.53 -13.60
C ILE A 108 17.78 6.14 -13.64
N PRO A 109 18.41 5.69 -12.54
CA PRO A 109 18.96 4.35 -12.47
C PRO A 109 17.85 3.31 -12.51
N VAL A 110 17.98 2.30 -13.37
CA VAL A 110 17.00 1.19 -13.47
C VAL A 110 16.84 0.45 -12.13
N THR A 111 17.93 0.39 -11.35
CA THR A 111 17.96 -0.22 -10.02
C THR A 111 16.99 0.42 -9.04
N ASP A 112 16.63 1.69 -9.24
CA ASP A 112 15.79 2.45 -8.32
C ASP A 112 14.31 2.38 -8.71
N VAL A 113 14.01 1.80 -9.88
CA VAL A 113 12.66 1.66 -10.41
C VAL A 113 11.98 0.41 -9.84
N ALA A 114 10.81 0.59 -9.24
CA ALA A 114 9.93 -0.49 -8.78
C ALA A 114 9.06 -1.04 -9.92
N GLY A 115 8.68 -0.18 -10.87
CA GLY A 115 7.96 -0.58 -12.06
C GLY A 115 7.58 0.59 -12.94
N ILE A 116 7.13 0.27 -14.15
CA ILE A 116 6.73 1.25 -15.17
C ILE A 116 5.34 0.89 -15.68
N GLU A 117 4.48 1.89 -15.78
CA GLU A 117 3.12 1.77 -16.28
C GLU A 117 2.97 2.61 -17.54
N ILE A 118 2.40 2.03 -18.57
CA ILE A 118 2.26 2.63 -19.90
C ILE A 118 0.78 2.80 -20.18
N LEU A 119 0.41 4.04 -20.48
CA LEU A 119 -0.96 4.47 -20.76
C LEU A 119 -1.01 4.93 -22.21
N THR A 120 -1.85 4.24 -23.00
CA THR A 120 -2.10 4.54 -24.40
C THR A 120 -3.59 4.73 -24.68
N SER A 121 -4.49 4.21 -23.85
CA SER A 121 -5.94 4.35 -24.06
C SER A 121 -6.44 5.75 -23.72
N ASN A 122 -7.31 6.31 -24.56
CA ASN A 122 -7.84 7.67 -24.40
C ASN A 122 -8.60 7.86 -23.07
N TYR A 123 -9.21 6.80 -22.54
CA TYR A 123 -9.83 6.79 -21.20
C TYR A 123 -8.82 7.22 -20.11
N ASN A 124 -7.61 6.67 -20.13
CA ASN A 124 -6.56 6.97 -19.16
C ASN A 124 -5.99 8.39 -19.36
N LEU A 125 -5.83 8.81 -20.61
CA LEU A 125 -5.14 10.06 -20.96
C LEU A 125 -5.97 11.32 -20.68
N THR A 126 -7.30 11.20 -20.67
CA THR A 126 -8.21 12.35 -20.43
C THR A 126 -7.94 13.03 -19.08
N VAL A 127 -7.57 12.27 -18.05
CA VAL A 127 -7.27 12.79 -16.70
C VAL A 127 -5.99 13.63 -16.67
N LEU A 128 -5.07 13.40 -17.61
CA LEU A 128 -3.75 14.06 -17.67
C LEU A 128 -3.74 15.29 -18.57
N GLY A 129 -4.84 15.56 -19.28
CA GLY A 129 -4.98 16.71 -20.16
C GLY A 129 -4.17 16.63 -21.45
N ALA A 130 -4.03 17.77 -22.13
CA ALA A 130 -3.45 17.86 -23.47
C ALA A 130 -1.98 17.40 -23.56
N ALA A 131 -1.22 17.51 -22.47
CA ALA A 131 0.18 17.08 -22.40
C ALA A 131 0.36 15.56 -22.59
N ALA A 132 -0.69 14.77 -22.33
CA ALA A 132 -0.69 13.32 -22.51
C ALA A 132 -1.29 12.88 -23.85
N SER A 133 -1.44 13.78 -24.83
CA SER A 133 -1.98 13.48 -26.16
C SER A 133 -1.20 12.37 -26.90
N GLY A 134 0.12 12.35 -26.71
CA GLY A 134 1.03 11.31 -27.21
C GLY A 134 1.00 10.00 -26.41
N GLY A 135 0.25 9.92 -25.32
CA GLY A 135 0.32 8.84 -24.32
C GLY A 135 1.00 9.30 -23.03
N ALA A 136 1.02 8.44 -22.01
CA ALA A 136 1.68 8.72 -20.74
C ALA A 136 2.42 7.50 -20.19
N ILE A 137 3.50 7.75 -19.45
CA ILE A 137 4.32 6.75 -18.80
C ILE A 137 4.50 7.17 -17.35
N TYR A 138 4.10 6.29 -16.43
CA TYR A 138 4.40 6.43 -15.01
C TYR A 138 5.58 5.54 -14.65
N ILE A 139 6.58 6.11 -13.99
CA ILE A 139 7.67 5.40 -13.36
C ILE A 139 7.47 5.50 -11.86
N THR A 140 7.41 4.36 -11.19
CA THR A 140 7.35 4.29 -9.72
C THR A 140 8.72 3.89 -9.21
N THR A 141 9.31 4.66 -8.30
CA THR A 141 10.57 4.30 -7.67
C THR A 141 10.36 3.44 -6.41
N LYS A 142 11.36 2.63 -6.05
CA LYS A 142 11.31 1.76 -4.86
C LYS A 142 11.15 2.54 -3.56
N ASN A 143 11.72 3.74 -3.52
CA ASN A 143 11.76 4.59 -2.32
C ASN A 143 10.75 5.76 -2.38
N GLY A 144 9.99 5.89 -3.48
CA GLY A 144 8.97 6.92 -3.68
C GLY A 144 9.50 8.36 -3.66
N ASN A 145 10.77 8.56 -4.02
CA ASN A 145 11.43 9.87 -4.01
C ASN A 145 12.66 9.86 -4.93
N LEU A 146 12.52 10.36 -6.17
CA LEU A 146 13.65 10.92 -6.89
C LEU A 146 14.06 12.24 -6.22
N GLY A 147 15.22 12.27 -5.57
CA GLY A 147 15.76 13.50 -4.97
C GLY A 147 16.12 13.42 -3.49
N ARG A 148 15.97 12.26 -2.83
CA ARG A 148 16.58 12.06 -1.51
C ARG A 148 18.08 11.86 -1.75
N GLY A 149 18.86 12.94 -1.57
CA GLY A 149 20.28 12.80 -1.25
C GLY A 149 20.46 11.80 -0.10
N PRO A 150 21.66 11.21 0.07
CA PRO A 150 21.90 10.21 1.11
C PRO A 150 21.31 10.69 2.43
N ASP A 151 20.65 9.77 3.16
CA ASP A 151 20.01 10.11 4.43
C ASP A 151 20.97 10.94 5.26
N ALA A 152 20.56 12.17 5.61
CA ALA A 152 21.38 13.07 6.39
C ALA A 152 21.66 12.38 7.73
N THR A 153 22.87 11.85 7.87
CA THR A 153 23.32 11.10 9.04
C THR A 153 23.36 11.95 10.32
N ASN A 154 23.18 13.27 10.18
CA ASN A 154 23.13 14.26 11.25
C ASN A 154 21.77 14.96 11.39
N THR A 155 20.66 14.37 10.94
CA THR A 155 19.34 15.00 11.09
C THR A 155 18.34 14.05 11.77
N ALA A 156 17.90 14.42 12.98
CA ALA A 156 16.82 13.73 13.65
C ALA A 156 15.47 14.17 13.07
N LYS A 157 14.68 13.24 12.54
CA LYS A 157 13.26 13.48 12.27
C LYS A 157 12.51 13.49 13.59
N ILE A 158 12.19 14.68 14.08
CA ILE A 158 11.35 14.85 15.25
C ILE A 158 9.91 15.06 14.76
N THR A 159 9.06 14.04 14.92
CA THR A 159 7.62 14.21 14.76
C THR A 159 7.06 14.78 16.06
N ASN A 160 6.72 16.07 16.05
CA ASN A 160 6.00 16.68 17.17
C ASN A 160 4.58 16.12 17.18
N PHE A 161 4.23 15.34 18.20
CA PHE A 161 2.83 15.06 18.50
C PHE A 161 2.19 16.41 18.81
N GLY A 162 1.25 16.85 17.96
CA GLY A 162 0.57 18.14 18.12
C GLY A 162 -0.25 18.22 19.41
N TYR A 163 -1.07 19.26 19.52
CA TYR A 163 -1.99 19.43 20.64
C TYR A 163 -3.00 18.27 20.70
N GLN A 164 -2.82 17.37 21.67
CA GLN A 164 -3.77 16.30 21.97
C GLN A 164 -4.68 16.76 23.10
N VAL A 165 -6.00 16.69 22.87
CA VAL A 165 -6.95 16.91 23.96
C VAL A 165 -6.76 15.79 24.98
N SER A 166 -6.61 16.13 26.26
CA SER A 166 -6.50 15.15 27.33
C SER A 166 -7.73 14.24 27.35
N LYS A 167 -7.59 13.03 26.82
CA LYS A 167 -8.64 12.01 26.90
C LYS A 167 -8.66 11.46 28.33
N GLN A 168 -9.78 11.66 29.03
CA GLN A 168 -9.97 11.00 30.31
C GLN A 168 -10.04 9.48 30.10
N PHE A 169 -9.33 8.75 30.94
CA PHE A 169 -9.31 7.29 30.86
C PHE A 169 -10.66 6.72 31.31
N TYR A 170 -11.26 5.87 30.48
CA TYR A 170 -12.55 5.25 30.80
C TYR A 170 -12.38 4.07 31.76
N SER A 171 -13.02 4.15 32.93
CA SER A 171 -13.19 3.05 33.87
C SER A 171 -14.68 2.68 33.94
N PRO A 172 -15.09 1.48 33.49
CA PRO A 172 -16.44 0.98 33.67
C PRO A 172 -16.84 0.97 35.15
N ASP A 173 -18.09 1.30 35.41
CA ASP A 173 -18.74 1.04 36.70
C ASP A 173 -19.46 -0.31 36.59
N TYR A 174 -18.95 -1.33 37.29
CA TYR A 174 -19.54 -2.68 37.24
C TYR A 174 -20.76 -2.84 38.13
N ASP A 175 -21.01 -1.89 39.02
CA ASP A 175 -22.21 -1.86 39.86
C ASP A 175 -23.42 -1.27 39.10
N ASP A 176 -23.21 -0.60 37.95
CA ASP A 176 -24.29 -0.12 37.08
C ASP A 176 -24.96 -1.29 36.32
N PRO A 177 -26.28 -1.51 36.48
CA PRO A 177 -27.01 -2.57 35.77
C PRO A 177 -27.03 -2.42 34.24
N LYS A 178 -26.64 -1.26 33.70
CA LYS A 178 -26.48 -1.03 32.25
C LYS A 178 -25.14 -1.54 31.72
N THR A 179 -24.17 -1.77 32.59
CA THR A 179 -22.87 -2.33 32.21
C THR A 179 -23.05 -3.81 31.91
N ASN A 180 -22.71 -4.22 30.69
CA ASN A 180 -22.82 -5.62 30.29
C ASN A 180 -21.77 -6.47 31.00
N GLN A 181 -22.15 -7.07 32.13
CA GLN A 181 -21.31 -7.93 32.94
C GLN A 181 -20.92 -9.24 32.24
N GLN A 182 -21.56 -9.61 31.12
CA GLN A 182 -21.20 -10.79 30.32
C GLN A 182 -20.01 -10.52 29.39
N LEU A 183 -19.72 -9.25 29.07
CA LEU A 183 -18.54 -8.88 28.29
C LEU A 183 -17.30 -8.93 29.19
N GLN A 184 -16.36 -9.82 28.85
CA GLN A 184 -15.09 -9.92 29.56
C GLN A 184 -14.28 -8.63 29.40
N ASP A 185 -13.90 -8.01 30.51
CA ASP A 185 -12.97 -6.88 30.50
C ASP A 185 -11.54 -7.37 30.26
N LEU A 186 -11.01 -7.05 29.07
CA LEU A 186 -9.68 -7.43 28.60
C LEU A 186 -8.69 -6.26 28.59
N ARG A 187 -9.01 -5.14 29.27
CA ARG A 187 -8.12 -3.97 29.29
C ARG A 187 -6.83 -4.27 30.05
N SER A 188 -5.70 -3.86 29.47
CA SER A 188 -4.38 -3.97 30.10
C SER A 188 -4.11 -2.86 31.13
N THR A 189 -4.73 -1.69 30.95
CA THR A 189 -4.74 -0.60 31.93
C THR A 189 -6.11 -0.59 32.58
N ILE A 190 -6.16 -0.69 33.90
CA ILE A 190 -7.40 -0.81 34.66
C ILE A 190 -7.90 0.55 35.15
N TYR A 191 -6.95 1.35 35.63
CA TYR A 191 -7.17 2.67 36.19
C TYR A 191 -6.01 3.57 35.79
N TRP A 192 -6.34 4.79 35.38
CA TRP A 192 -5.36 5.83 35.08
C TRP A 192 -5.91 7.19 35.47
N ASN A 193 -5.23 7.86 36.40
CA ASN A 193 -5.56 9.22 36.81
C ASN A 193 -4.27 10.05 36.92
N PRO A 194 -4.03 11.01 36.00
CA PRO A 194 -2.83 11.83 36.02
C PRO A 194 -2.88 12.99 37.02
N ALA A 195 -4.04 13.26 37.63
CA ALA A 195 -4.28 14.44 38.45
C ALA A 195 -4.64 14.06 39.90
N VAL A 196 -3.85 13.19 40.51
CA VAL A 196 -4.02 12.80 41.93
C VAL A 196 -3.24 13.77 42.81
N ILE A 197 -3.94 14.50 43.66
CA ILE A 197 -3.35 15.39 44.66
C ILE A 197 -3.39 14.69 46.02
N THR A 198 -2.26 14.69 46.73
CA THR A 198 -2.16 14.15 48.09
C THR A 198 -2.47 15.22 49.13
N ASN A 199 -2.83 14.80 50.35
CA ASN A 199 -2.98 15.72 51.48
C ASN A 199 -1.60 16.19 52.02
N ASP A 200 -1.60 17.07 53.02
CA ASP A 200 -0.39 17.60 53.66
C ASP A 200 0.55 16.52 54.26
N LYS A 201 0.04 15.30 54.45
CA LYS A 201 0.81 14.14 54.92
C LYS A 201 1.30 13.23 53.78
N GLY A 202 1.08 13.62 52.53
CA GLY A 202 1.44 12.83 51.34
C GLY A 202 0.54 11.62 51.09
N GLN A 203 -0.66 11.57 51.68
CA GLN A 203 -1.58 10.44 51.58
C GLN A 203 -2.75 10.75 50.64
N THR A 204 -3.24 9.71 49.94
CA THR A 204 -4.42 9.75 49.09
C THR A 204 -5.05 8.36 49.02
N ASN A 205 -6.35 8.29 48.78
CA ASN A 205 -7.09 7.04 48.64
C ASN A 205 -7.67 6.96 47.22
N LEU A 206 -7.50 5.82 46.56
CA LEU A 206 -7.98 5.57 45.20
C LEU A 206 -8.80 4.28 45.19
N ASN A 207 -9.97 4.33 44.57
CA ASN A 207 -10.85 3.18 44.38
C ASN A 207 -10.99 2.90 42.88
N PHE A 208 -10.94 1.63 42.51
CA PHE A 208 -11.09 1.18 41.13
C PHE A 208 -11.56 -0.28 41.10
N PHE A 209 -12.18 -0.68 40.00
CA PHE A 209 -12.57 -2.06 39.77
C PHE A 209 -11.47 -2.83 39.02
N ASN A 210 -11.29 -4.12 39.32
CA ASN A 210 -10.37 -4.98 38.57
C ASN A 210 -10.98 -5.44 37.24
N ALA A 211 -10.14 -5.85 36.29
CA ALA A 211 -10.60 -6.56 35.09
C ALA A 211 -11.00 -8.00 35.42
N GLY A 212 -11.75 -8.63 34.49
CA GLY A 212 -12.25 -9.99 34.65
C GLY A 212 -11.19 -11.09 34.55
N THR A 213 -9.94 -10.76 34.21
CA THR A 213 -8.86 -11.73 34.05
C THR A 213 -8.08 -11.89 35.37
N PRO A 214 -8.03 -13.09 35.98
CA PRO A 214 -7.18 -13.33 37.14
C PRO A 214 -5.69 -13.24 36.74
N GLY A 215 -4.84 -12.81 37.67
CA GLY A 215 -3.41 -12.68 37.42
C GLY A 215 -2.72 -11.69 38.35
N THR A 216 -1.46 -11.38 38.03
CA THR A 216 -0.66 -10.41 38.76
C THR A 216 -0.84 -9.02 38.17
N TYR A 217 -1.38 -8.11 38.96
CA TYR A 217 -1.61 -6.73 38.59
C TYR A 217 -0.48 -5.87 39.12
N ARG A 218 -0.11 -4.85 38.34
CA ARG A 218 0.96 -3.92 38.69
C ARG A 218 0.39 -2.51 38.83
N ILE A 219 0.63 -1.91 39.99
CA ILE A 219 0.33 -0.51 40.28
C ILE A 219 1.64 0.28 40.13
N VAL A 220 1.61 1.33 39.32
CA VAL A 220 2.73 2.26 39.18
C VAL A 220 2.24 3.63 39.63
N VAL A 221 2.93 4.20 40.61
CA VAL A 221 2.69 5.55 41.10
C VAL A 221 3.90 6.38 40.73
N GLU A 222 3.68 7.42 39.93
CA GLU A 222 4.70 8.37 39.47
C GLU A 222 4.19 9.78 39.73
N GLY A 223 5.08 10.67 40.16
CA GLY A 223 4.71 12.03 40.48
C GLY A 223 5.90 12.90 40.86
N MET A 224 5.60 14.14 41.24
CA MET A 224 6.57 15.13 41.62
C MET A 224 6.07 15.88 42.85
N ASP A 225 6.96 16.24 43.77
CA ASP A 225 6.61 17.10 44.90
C ASP A 225 6.61 18.59 44.51
N ALA A 226 6.24 19.46 45.45
CA ALA A 226 6.19 20.91 45.23
C ALA A 226 7.56 21.55 44.95
N PHE A 227 8.67 20.85 45.23
CA PHE A 227 10.03 21.32 45.02
C PHE A 227 10.65 20.78 43.72
N GLY A 228 9.90 19.97 42.95
CA GLY A 228 10.36 19.41 41.68
C GLY A 228 11.04 18.05 41.81
N ASN A 229 11.02 17.41 42.98
CA ASN A 229 11.61 16.08 43.15
C ASN A 229 10.68 15.01 42.59
N ILE A 230 11.19 14.18 41.68
CA ILE A 230 10.43 13.11 41.03
C ILE A 230 10.45 11.84 41.89
N GLY A 231 9.29 11.22 42.06
CA GLY A 231 9.12 9.95 42.77
C GLY A 231 8.47 8.90 41.88
N ARG A 232 8.92 7.65 42.04
CA ARG A 232 8.31 6.47 41.41
C ARG A 232 8.24 5.31 42.39
N LYS A 233 7.09 4.64 42.44
CA LYS A 233 6.90 3.42 43.22
C LYS A 233 6.07 2.41 42.44
N VAL A 234 6.46 1.15 42.54
CA VAL A 234 5.78 0.04 41.89
C VAL A 234 5.34 -0.95 42.96
N TYR A 235 4.08 -1.34 42.89
CA TYR A 235 3.49 -2.39 43.71
C TYR A 235 2.88 -3.46 42.81
N THR A 236 2.78 -4.67 43.32
CA THR A 236 2.10 -5.77 42.64
C THR A 236 1.17 -6.48 43.59
N TYR A 237 0.00 -6.88 43.11
CA TYR A 237 -0.96 -7.67 43.86
C TYR A 237 -1.56 -8.76 42.97
N GLN A 238 -2.08 -9.82 43.59
CA GLN A 238 -2.69 -10.93 42.87
C GLN A 238 -4.21 -10.80 42.89
N VAL A 239 -4.82 -10.86 41.71
CA VAL A 239 -6.27 -10.99 41.54
C VAL A 239 -6.57 -12.46 41.28
N LYS A 240 -7.39 -13.06 42.15
CA LYS A 240 -7.86 -14.43 42.00
C LYS A 240 -9.29 -14.42 41.49
N GLN A 241 -9.64 -15.42 40.69
CA GLN A 241 -11.03 -15.64 40.30
C GLN A 241 -11.78 -16.18 41.52
N ASN A 242 -12.89 -15.53 41.87
CA ASN A 242 -13.81 -16.10 42.84
C ASN A 242 -14.52 -17.29 42.17
N LEU A 243 -14.39 -18.47 42.78
CA LEU A 243 -15.12 -19.69 42.42
C LEU A 243 -16.58 -19.58 42.87
#